data_AF-A0A847CMB9-F1
#
_entry.id   AF-A0A847CMB9-F1
#
_cell.length_a   1.000
_cell.length_b   1.000
_cell.length_c   1.000
_cell.angle_alpha   90.00
_cell.angle_beta   90.00
_cell.angle_gamma   90.00
#
_symmetry.space_group_name_H-M   'P 1'
#
loop_
_entity.id
_entity.type
_entity.pdbx_description
1 polymer ?
#
loop_
_entity_poly.entity_id
_entity_poly.type
_entity_poly.pdbx_seq_one_letter_code
_entity_poly.pdbx_strand_id
1 'polypeptide(L)'
;MYQINIKVNADGTLSTLDGTLRLGTEQEVSRTKLVFEIDHTIEGTIHYVKFAHKKATYLYRVSSSNSLIVPPNVCRYPGRWFISFISSDSTISGSTISGNYAYISEPYEAVVVNGIFGINNESEELKLLSNLIEGSNFDLVIPTRTRYIGQNFMYKSPSKFSITLHEDLQTIGERAFEESNIQSIKFASDGNLSAIYDYAFQKTNDWKSGVAIPRSLSSWGRYAFHNSNVPSIIFESPSKINTFPTYSFAYLQTLTYLELPKGVAGFSGSGQTISYCSSLKTLKLPNTFSLVIQV
;
A
#
# COMPACT_ATOMS: atom_id res chain seq x y z
N MET A 1 2.97 -18.46 7.10
CA MET A 1 3.05 -18.98 5.72
C MET A 1 1.64 -19.32 5.29
N TYR A 2 1.10 -18.66 4.26
CA TYR A 2 -0.28 -18.86 3.81
C TYR A 2 -0.27 -20.04 2.86
N GLN A 3 -0.96 -21.12 3.23
CA GLN A 3 -1.00 -22.33 2.43
C GLN A 3 -2.30 -22.36 1.62
N ILE A 4 -2.16 -22.62 0.32
CA ILE A 4 -3.30 -22.84 -0.57
C ILE A 4 -3.22 -24.27 -1.05
N ASN A 5 -4.25 -25.04 -0.75
CA ASN A 5 -4.38 -26.42 -1.24
C ASN A 5 -5.06 -26.38 -2.60
N ILE A 6 -4.41 -26.95 -3.61
CA ILE A 6 -4.89 -27.05 -4.98
C ILE A 6 -5.04 -28.53 -5.30
N LYS A 7 -6.25 -28.95 -5.66
CA LYS A 7 -6.49 -30.29 -6.19
C LYS A 7 -6.24 -30.30 -7.69
N VAL A 8 -5.45 -31.27 -8.15
CA VAL A 8 -5.18 -31.54 -9.56
C VAL A 8 -6.03 -32.74 -9.96
N ASN A 9 -7.10 -32.49 -10.71
CA ASN A 9 -8.09 -33.49 -11.07
C ASN A 9 -7.69 -34.22 -12.36
N ALA A 10 -8.04 -35.50 -12.49
CA ALA A 10 -7.76 -36.29 -13.70
C ALA A 10 -8.43 -35.74 -14.98
N ASP A 11 -9.48 -34.92 -14.83
CA ASP A 11 -10.21 -34.30 -15.93
C ASP A 11 -9.51 -33.08 -16.56
N GLY A 12 -8.30 -32.73 -16.09
CA GLY A 12 -7.55 -31.58 -16.59
C GLY A 12 -7.72 -30.32 -15.75
N THR A 13 -8.61 -30.29 -14.77
CA THR A 13 -8.92 -29.06 -14.02
C THR A 13 -8.09 -28.90 -12.75
N LEU A 14 -7.95 -27.64 -12.31
CA LEU A 14 -7.46 -27.30 -10.98
C LEU A 14 -8.62 -26.80 -10.13
N SER A 15 -8.74 -27.28 -8.90
CA SER A 15 -9.76 -26.80 -7.96
C SER A 15 -9.16 -26.40 -6.62
N THR A 16 -9.73 -25.36 -6.01
CA THR A 16 -9.34 -24.81 -4.71
C THR A 16 -10.60 -24.55 -3.90
N LEU A 17 -10.52 -24.79 -2.59
CA LEU A 17 -11.64 -24.55 -1.66
C LEU A 17 -11.96 -23.05 -1.50
N ASP A 18 -11.00 -22.16 -1.82
CA ASP A 18 -11.04 -20.73 -1.50
C ASP A 18 -11.49 -19.81 -2.67
N GLY A 19 -12.04 -20.36 -3.75
CA GLY A 19 -12.49 -19.57 -4.91
C GLY A 19 -11.32 -18.95 -5.69
N THR A 20 -11.30 -17.61 -5.88
CA THR A 20 -10.25 -16.94 -6.68
C THR A 20 -8.88 -17.08 -6.03
N LEU A 21 -7.93 -17.67 -6.76
CA LEU A 21 -6.56 -17.86 -6.29
C LEU A 21 -5.83 -16.51 -6.20
N ARG A 22 -5.32 -16.14 -5.02
CA ARG A 22 -4.61 -14.86 -4.79
C ARG A 22 -3.15 -15.09 -4.42
N LEU A 23 -2.23 -14.48 -5.17
CA LEU A 23 -0.80 -14.78 -5.14
C LEU A 23 0.10 -13.62 -4.58
N GLY A 24 -0.44 -12.58 -3.91
CA GLY A 24 0.30 -11.42 -3.31
C GLY A 24 -0.43 -10.69 -2.14
N THR A 25 0.30 -10.02 -1.21
CA THR A 25 0.01 -9.97 0.26
C THR A 25 0.01 -8.60 0.99
N GLU A 26 -0.65 -8.50 2.17
CA GLU A 26 -0.28 -7.59 3.29
C GLU A 26 1.11 -7.98 3.85
N GLN A 27 2.18 -7.43 3.26
CA GLN A 27 3.62 -7.53 3.66
C GLN A 27 4.20 -8.95 3.92
N GLU A 28 5.50 -9.13 3.66
CA GLU A 28 6.21 -10.42 3.77
C GLU A 28 6.25 -11.01 5.19
N VAL A 29 5.23 -11.74 5.63
CA VAL A 29 5.35 -12.59 6.84
C VAL A 29 5.02 -14.06 6.56
N SER A 30 4.72 -14.39 5.29
CA SER A 30 3.97 -15.60 5.02
C SER A 30 3.96 -15.96 3.52
N ARG A 31 5.12 -16.15 2.85
CA ARG A 31 5.18 -16.52 1.42
C ARG A 31 4.09 -17.55 1.08
N THR A 32 3.26 -17.28 0.07
CA THR A 32 2.20 -18.21 -0.31
C THR A 32 2.83 -19.54 -0.73
N LYS A 33 2.41 -20.62 -0.08
CA LYS A 33 2.81 -21.98 -0.40
C LYS A 33 1.64 -22.67 -1.10
N LEU A 34 1.82 -22.99 -2.36
CA LEU A 34 0.91 -23.86 -3.09
C LEU A 34 1.22 -25.30 -2.69
N VAL A 35 0.21 -26.05 -2.30
CA VAL A 35 0.31 -27.48 -1.97
C VAL A 35 -0.65 -28.23 -2.88
N PHE A 36 -0.13 -29.21 -3.62
CA PHE A 36 -0.86 -29.92 -4.66
C PHE A 36 -1.29 -31.30 -4.15
N GLU A 37 -2.60 -31.53 -4.16
CA GLU A 37 -3.23 -32.84 -3.97
C GLU A 37 -3.50 -33.40 -5.37
N ILE A 38 -2.70 -34.38 -5.79
CA ILE A 38 -2.71 -34.90 -7.16
C ILE A 38 -3.56 -36.17 -7.20
N ASP A 39 -4.48 -36.24 -8.16
CA ASP A 39 -5.25 -37.47 -8.40
C ASP A 39 -4.31 -38.65 -8.68
N HIS A 40 -4.54 -39.78 -8.00
CA HIS A 40 -3.76 -41.01 -8.13
C HIS A 40 -3.68 -41.59 -9.55
N THR A 41 -4.57 -41.20 -10.47
CA THR A 41 -4.51 -41.63 -11.88
C THR A 41 -3.57 -40.79 -12.74
N ILE A 42 -3.07 -39.65 -12.24
CA ILE A 42 -2.11 -38.80 -12.97
C ILE A 42 -0.71 -39.39 -12.78
N GLU A 43 -0.10 -39.81 -13.88
CA GLU A 43 1.25 -40.39 -13.88
C GLU A 43 2.34 -39.29 -13.95
N GLY A 44 3.61 -39.69 -13.89
CA GLY A 44 4.77 -38.80 -13.87
C GLY A 44 5.31 -38.53 -12.46
N THR A 45 6.63 -38.33 -12.36
CA THR A 45 7.33 -38.19 -11.08
C THR A 45 7.95 -36.80 -10.89
N ILE A 46 7.95 -35.98 -11.94
CA ILE A 46 8.50 -34.64 -11.94
C ILE A 46 7.39 -33.64 -12.19
N HIS A 47 7.20 -32.73 -11.25
CA HIS A 47 6.11 -31.76 -11.26
C HIS A 47 6.62 -30.35 -11.48
N TYR A 48 5.86 -29.57 -12.24
CA TYR A 48 6.12 -28.16 -12.53
C TYR A 48 4.84 -27.33 -12.43
N VAL A 49 5.03 -26.03 -12.20
CA VAL A 49 3.97 -25.03 -12.33
C VAL A 49 4.40 -23.99 -13.33
N LYS A 50 3.61 -23.83 -14.38
CA LYS A 50 3.72 -22.73 -15.33
C LYS A 50 2.91 -21.56 -14.82
N PHE A 51 3.53 -20.39 -14.75
CA PHE A 51 2.88 -19.11 -14.48
C PHE A 51 2.91 -18.28 -15.75
N ALA A 52 1.75 -17.93 -16.30
CA ALA A 52 1.63 -17.11 -17.49
C ALA A 52 0.98 -15.77 -17.16
N HIS A 53 1.62 -14.69 -17.61
CA HIS A 53 1.15 -13.31 -17.49
C HIS A 53 1.40 -12.61 -18.83
N LYS A 54 0.67 -11.52 -19.10
CA LYS A 54 0.84 -10.76 -20.36
C LYS A 54 2.27 -10.28 -20.61
N LYS A 55 3.08 -10.12 -19.56
CA LYS A 55 4.47 -9.64 -19.62
C LYS A 55 5.54 -10.73 -19.50
N ALA A 56 5.18 -11.90 -18.95
CA ALA A 56 6.16 -12.92 -18.60
C ALA A 56 5.53 -14.30 -18.52
N THR A 57 6.30 -15.32 -18.87
CA THR A 57 5.96 -16.71 -18.58
C THR A 57 7.10 -17.34 -17.82
N TYR A 58 6.78 -17.99 -16.71
CA TYR A 58 7.74 -18.69 -15.88
C TYR A 58 7.34 -20.15 -15.73
N LEU A 59 8.35 -21.00 -15.56
CA LEU A 59 8.17 -22.42 -15.28
C LEU A 59 9.03 -22.76 -14.08
N TYR A 60 8.41 -23.27 -13.03
CA TYR A 60 9.08 -23.61 -11.78
C TYR A 60 8.86 -25.07 -11.42
N ARG A 61 9.92 -25.71 -10.95
CA ARG A 61 9.86 -27.09 -10.45
C ARG A 61 9.19 -27.10 -9.07
N VAL A 62 8.27 -28.04 -8.87
CA VAL A 62 7.62 -28.30 -7.58
C VAL A 62 8.53 -29.18 -6.72
N SER A 63 8.52 -28.99 -5.40
CA SER A 63 9.29 -29.82 -4.47
C SER A 63 8.80 -31.27 -4.47
N SER A 64 9.63 -32.18 -3.96
CA SER A 64 9.26 -33.59 -3.73
C SER A 64 8.07 -33.76 -2.77
N SER A 65 7.76 -32.75 -1.96
CA SER A 65 6.59 -32.69 -1.10
C SER A 65 5.35 -32.10 -1.78
N ASN A 66 5.31 -32.08 -3.11
CA ASN A 66 4.23 -31.51 -3.92
C ASN A 66 3.86 -30.09 -3.50
N SER A 67 4.87 -29.27 -3.22
CA SER A 67 4.65 -27.89 -2.82
C SER A 67 5.56 -26.91 -3.55
N LEU A 68 5.07 -25.71 -3.76
CA LEU A 68 5.82 -24.62 -4.34
C LEU A 68 5.57 -23.34 -3.55
N ILE A 69 6.64 -22.77 -3.02
CA ILE A 69 6.59 -21.40 -2.52
C ILE A 69 6.55 -20.49 -3.75
N VAL A 70 5.50 -19.66 -3.86
CA VAL A 70 5.32 -18.76 -5.02
C VAL A 70 6.59 -17.93 -5.21
N PRO A 71 7.27 -18.03 -6.36
CA PRO A 71 8.55 -17.37 -6.55
C PRO A 71 8.40 -15.85 -6.58
N PRO A 72 9.38 -15.09 -6.03
CA PRO A 72 9.32 -13.63 -6.01
C PRO A 72 9.09 -12.98 -7.38
N ASN A 73 9.59 -13.61 -8.45
CA ASN A 73 9.41 -13.10 -9.82
C ASN A 73 7.96 -13.12 -10.30
N VAL A 74 7.13 -14.05 -9.79
CA VAL A 74 5.69 -14.07 -10.08
C VAL A 74 5.01 -12.94 -9.32
N CYS A 75 5.35 -12.77 -8.04
CA CYS A 75 4.85 -11.69 -7.20
C CYS A 75 5.27 -10.29 -7.71
N ARG A 76 6.32 -10.21 -8.54
CA ARG A 76 6.83 -8.96 -9.11
C ARG A 76 5.87 -8.31 -10.12
N TYR A 77 5.04 -9.08 -10.82
CA TYR A 77 4.07 -8.50 -11.75
C TYR A 77 2.66 -8.59 -11.17
N PRO A 78 2.04 -7.48 -10.77
CA PRO A 78 0.65 -7.49 -10.35
C PRO A 78 -0.29 -7.76 -11.54
N GLY A 79 -1.47 -8.28 -11.22
CA GLY A 79 -2.53 -8.51 -12.19
C GLY A 79 -2.88 -9.98 -12.39
N ARG A 80 -3.51 -10.28 -13.54
CA ARG A 80 -4.02 -11.60 -13.87
C ARG A 80 -2.90 -12.50 -14.36
N TRP A 81 -2.64 -13.53 -13.57
CA TRP A 81 -1.81 -14.66 -13.92
C TRP A 81 -2.70 -15.87 -14.24
N PHE A 82 -2.17 -16.76 -15.06
CA PHE A 82 -2.75 -18.07 -15.27
C PHE A 82 -1.75 -19.12 -14.82
N ILE A 83 -2.19 -20.05 -13.98
CA ILE A 83 -1.36 -21.15 -13.51
C ILE A 83 -1.76 -22.46 -14.20
N SER A 84 -0.79 -23.24 -14.64
CA SER A 84 -1.02 -24.60 -15.11
C SER A 84 -0.08 -25.55 -14.37
N PHE A 85 -0.62 -26.66 -13.88
CA PHE A 85 0.17 -27.74 -13.31
C PHE A 85 0.62 -28.68 -14.42
N ILE A 86 1.87 -29.14 -14.34
CA ILE A 86 2.46 -30.04 -15.32
C ILE A 86 3.08 -31.23 -14.59
N SER A 87 2.72 -32.44 -14.98
CA SER A 87 3.37 -33.69 -14.55
C SER A 87 4.07 -34.34 -15.73
N SER A 88 5.28 -34.85 -15.50
CA SER A 88 6.11 -35.47 -16.53
C SER A 88 6.93 -36.62 -15.93
N ASP A 89 7.23 -37.62 -16.75
CA ASP A 89 8.15 -38.72 -16.44
C ASP A 89 9.62 -38.35 -16.70
N SER A 90 9.89 -37.23 -17.37
CA SER A 90 11.23 -36.69 -17.61
C SER A 90 11.34 -35.18 -17.38
N THR A 91 12.58 -34.67 -17.31
CA THR A 91 12.84 -33.24 -17.11
C THR A 91 12.50 -32.44 -18.37
N ILE A 92 11.87 -31.28 -18.19
CA ILE A 92 11.60 -30.35 -19.31
C ILE A 92 12.91 -29.62 -19.70
N SER A 93 13.24 -29.63 -20.98
CA SER A 93 14.35 -28.86 -21.56
C SER A 93 13.80 -27.75 -22.45
N GLY A 94 14.04 -26.49 -22.07
CA GLY A 94 13.44 -25.34 -22.75
C GLY A 94 11.90 -25.36 -22.66
N SER A 95 11.24 -25.39 -23.82
CA SER A 95 9.77 -25.45 -23.93
C SER A 95 9.25 -26.82 -24.38
N THR A 96 10.11 -27.83 -24.47
CA THR A 96 9.77 -29.16 -25.00
C THR A 96 9.78 -30.19 -23.88
N ILE A 97 8.69 -30.95 -23.76
CA ILE A 97 8.60 -32.09 -22.86
C ILE A 97 9.21 -33.29 -23.60
N SER A 98 10.33 -33.81 -23.12
CA SER A 98 11.05 -34.95 -23.71
C SER A 98 10.57 -36.32 -23.21
N GLY A 99 9.50 -36.33 -22.43
CA GLY A 99 8.95 -37.50 -21.74
C GLY A 99 8.02 -38.34 -22.60
N ASN A 100 7.79 -39.58 -22.21
CA ASN A 100 6.76 -40.42 -22.84
C ASN A 100 5.37 -40.09 -22.27
N TYR A 101 5.32 -39.44 -21.10
CA TYR A 101 4.09 -38.97 -20.47
C TYR A 101 4.18 -37.49 -20.12
N ALA A 102 3.13 -36.75 -20.47
CA ALA A 102 2.96 -35.34 -20.11
C ALA A 102 1.49 -35.05 -19.80
N TYR A 103 1.22 -34.62 -18.56
CA TYR A 103 -0.06 -34.07 -18.16
C TYR A 103 0.07 -32.56 -18.01
N ILE A 104 -0.89 -31.79 -18.54
CA ILE A 104 -0.96 -30.33 -18.39
C ILE A 104 -2.40 -29.97 -18.03
N SER A 105 -2.59 -29.30 -16.90
CA SER A 105 -3.92 -28.81 -16.51
C SER A 105 -4.35 -27.62 -17.38
N GLU A 106 -5.66 -27.42 -17.47
CA GLU A 106 -6.22 -26.15 -17.93
C GLU A 106 -5.67 -24.99 -17.08
N PRO A 107 -5.48 -23.79 -17.67
CA PRO A 107 -4.98 -22.64 -16.93
C PRO A 107 -6.02 -22.14 -15.92
N TYR A 108 -5.65 -22.12 -14.64
CA TYR A 108 -6.48 -21.55 -13.58
C TYR A 108 -6.11 -20.08 -13.36
N GLU A 109 -7.11 -19.19 -13.33
CA GLU A 109 -6.88 -17.77 -13.11
C GLU A 109 -6.43 -17.50 -11.66
N ALA A 110 -5.31 -16.81 -11.55
CA ALA A 110 -4.73 -16.37 -10.30
C ALA A 110 -4.50 -14.85 -10.35
N VAL A 111 -4.80 -14.16 -9.26
CA VAL A 111 -4.59 -12.71 -9.18
C VAL A 111 -3.43 -12.42 -8.24
N VAL A 112 -2.35 -11.87 -8.77
CA VAL A 112 -1.32 -11.25 -7.93
C VAL A 112 -1.84 -9.86 -7.57
N VAL A 113 -2.26 -9.71 -6.33
CA VAL A 113 -2.70 -8.41 -5.78
C VAL A 113 -1.48 -7.74 -5.16
N ASN A 114 -1.21 -6.49 -5.53
CA ASN A 114 -0.29 -5.66 -4.76
C ASN A 114 -0.95 -5.37 -3.40
N GLY A 115 -0.38 -5.87 -2.31
CA GLY A 115 -0.51 -5.15 -1.06
C GLY A 115 0.41 -3.94 -1.13
N ILE A 116 -0.13 -2.75 -0.82
CA ILE A 116 0.54 -1.43 -0.70
C ILE A 116 0.52 -0.59 -1.99
N PHE A 117 -0.18 0.55 -1.89
CA PHE A 117 -0.05 1.72 -2.78
C PHE A 117 1.21 2.50 -2.42
N GLY A 118 2.38 1.92 -2.60
CA GLY A 118 3.64 2.63 -2.40
C GLY A 118 4.81 1.73 -2.63
N ILE A 119 5.58 2.09 -3.65
CA ILE A 119 6.84 1.46 -3.98
C ILE A 119 7.89 2.52 -3.73
N ASN A 120 8.90 2.17 -2.94
CA ASN A 120 10.15 2.88 -2.93
C ASN A 120 10.83 2.75 -4.29
N ASN A 121 11.08 3.91 -4.89
CA ASN A 121 11.71 4.20 -6.17
C ASN A 121 10.85 3.89 -7.39
N GLU A 122 10.30 4.96 -7.99
CA GLU A 122 9.93 5.11 -9.41
C GLU A 122 9.57 3.81 -10.15
N SER A 123 8.59 3.06 -9.65
CA SER A 123 8.11 1.91 -10.41
C SER A 123 7.51 2.39 -11.73
N GLU A 124 7.65 1.59 -12.78
CA GLU A 124 7.02 1.87 -14.08
C GLU A 124 5.48 2.03 -13.93
N GLU A 125 4.89 1.44 -12.89
CA GLU A 125 3.47 1.60 -12.51
C GLU A 125 3.17 2.95 -11.84
N LEU A 126 4.08 3.51 -11.03
CA LEU A 126 3.98 4.90 -10.54
C LEU A 126 4.16 5.90 -11.68
N LYS A 127 5.09 5.64 -12.62
CA LYS A 127 5.26 6.43 -13.84
C LYS A 127 4.06 6.31 -14.79
N LEU A 128 3.46 5.13 -14.94
CA LEU A 128 2.25 4.91 -15.73
C LEU A 128 1.03 5.57 -15.08
N LEU A 129 0.88 5.48 -13.75
CA LEU A 129 -0.14 6.23 -13.00
C LEU A 129 0.07 7.73 -13.15
N SER A 130 1.27 8.27 -12.93
CA SER A 130 1.56 9.70 -13.10
C SER A 130 1.32 10.19 -14.53
N ASN A 131 1.64 9.38 -15.55
CA ASN A 131 1.46 9.73 -16.95
C ASN A 131 0.00 9.56 -17.44
N LEU A 132 -0.79 8.65 -16.85
CA LEU A 132 -2.25 8.57 -17.08
C LEU A 132 -3.00 9.76 -16.46
N ILE A 133 -2.35 10.47 -15.54
CA ILE A 133 -2.90 11.52 -14.71
C ILE A 133 -2.53 12.92 -15.26
N GLU A 134 -1.59 13.06 -16.18
CA GLU A 134 -1.19 14.36 -16.76
C GLU A 134 -2.38 15.08 -17.44
N GLY A 135 -2.70 16.28 -16.94
CA GLY A 135 -3.57 17.26 -17.63
C GLY A 135 -5.05 17.32 -17.22
N SER A 136 -5.52 16.53 -16.26
CA SER A 136 -6.91 16.60 -15.79
C SER A 136 -7.01 16.67 -14.26
N ASN A 137 -8.01 17.40 -13.76
CA ASN A 137 -8.40 17.36 -12.35
C ASN A 137 -9.24 16.09 -12.14
N PHE A 138 -8.85 15.22 -11.22
CA PHE A 138 -9.54 13.94 -11.01
C PHE A 138 -9.72 13.60 -9.53
N ASP A 139 -10.75 12.80 -9.25
CA ASP A 139 -11.00 12.23 -7.93
C ASP A 139 -10.30 10.86 -7.85
N LEU A 140 -9.25 10.78 -7.04
CA LEU A 140 -8.57 9.54 -6.73
C LEU A 140 -9.34 8.79 -5.63
N VAL A 141 -10.00 7.71 -6.04
CA VAL A 141 -10.67 6.79 -5.11
C VAL A 141 -9.67 5.72 -4.68
N ILE A 142 -9.34 5.70 -3.38
CA ILE A 142 -8.56 4.60 -2.82
C ILE A 142 -9.47 3.37 -2.65
N PRO A 143 -9.08 2.18 -3.17
CA PRO A 143 -9.86 0.95 -3.03
C PRO A 143 -10.13 0.61 -1.56
N THR A 144 -11.35 0.18 -1.26
CA THR A 144 -11.91 0.01 0.10
C THR A 144 -11.17 -0.97 1.01
N ARG A 145 -10.25 -1.77 0.48
CA ARG A 145 -9.42 -2.70 1.26
C ARG A 145 -7.99 -2.21 1.47
N THR A 146 -7.63 -1.04 0.95
CA THR A 146 -6.28 -0.50 1.09
C THR A 146 -6.00 -0.19 2.56
N ARG A 147 -5.03 -0.89 3.14
CA ARG A 147 -4.58 -0.65 4.52
C ARG A 147 -3.47 0.39 4.60
N TYR A 148 -2.70 0.57 3.52
CA TYR A 148 -1.53 1.45 3.54
C TYR A 148 -1.43 2.23 2.24
N ILE A 149 -1.32 3.56 2.36
CA ILE A 149 -0.69 4.39 1.33
C ILE A 149 0.80 4.34 1.65
N GLY A 150 1.59 3.77 0.78
CA GLY A 150 3.00 3.57 1.03
C GLY A 150 3.85 4.80 0.70
N GLN A 151 5.15 4.63 0.89
CA GLN A 151 6.13 5.68 0.69
C GLN A 151 6.13 6.16 -0.77
N ASN A 152 6.31 7.47 -0.98
CA ASN A 152 6.40 8.13 -2.30
C ASN A 152 5.20 7.93 -3.26
N PHE A 153 4.03 7.51 -2.76
CA PHE A 153 2.88 7.09 -3.59
C PHE A 153 2.51 8.03 -4.75
N MET A 154 2.50 9.33 -4.52
CA MET A 154 2.27 10.39 -5.52
C MET A 154 3.26 11.54 -5.30
N TYR A 155 4.49 11.19 -4.94
CA TYR A 155 5.57 12.15 -4.79
C TYR A 155 5.77 12.94 -6.10
N LYS A 156 5.82 14.27 -6.00
CA LYS A 156 5.98 15.21 -7.13
C LYS A 156 4.96 15.03 -8.24
N SER A 157 3.76 14.53 -7.92
CA SER A 157 2.71 14.35 -8.92
C SER A 157 2.30 15.72 -9.49
N PRO A 158 2.45 15.95 -10.82
CA PRO A 158 2.21 17.26 -11.42
C PRO A 158 0.72 17.59 -11.56
N SER A 159 -0.16 16.61 -11.38
CA SER A 159 -1.59 16.78 -11.63
C SER A 159 -2.37 17.12 -10.37
N LYS A 160 -3.46 17.84 -10.57
CA LYS A 160 -4.38 18.23 -9.52
C LYS A 160 -5.35 17.10 -9.22
N PHE A 161 -5.51 16.74 -7.95
CA PHE A 161 -6.42 15.67 -7.57
C PHE A 161 -7.02 15.87 -6.18
N SER A 162 -8.16 15.22 -5.96
CA SER A 162 -8.76 15.07 -4.63
C SER A 162 -8.78 13.60 -4.23
N ILE A 163 -8.64 13.31 -2.94
CA ILE A 163 -8.60 11.93 -2.43
C ILE A 163 -9.75 11.69 -1.45
N THR A 164 -10.45 10.57 -1.60
CA THR A 164 -11.32 10.03 -0.56
C THR A 164 -10.72 8.74 0.02
N LEU A 165 -10.51 8.74 1.32
CA LEU A 165 -9.96 7.61 2.08
C LEU A 165 -11.08 6.88 2.82
N HIS A 166 -11.07 5.56 2.76
CA HIS A 166 -12.01 4.66 3.42
C HIS A 166 -11.50 4.23 4.81
N GLU A 167 -12.42 3.71 5.63
CA GLU A 167 -12.22 3.41 7.05
C GLU A 167 -11.10 2.39 7.35
N ASP A 168 -10.78 1.52 6.39
CA ASP A 168 -9.75 0.50 6.58
C ASP A 168 -8.31 1.03 6.46
N LEU A 169 -8.11 2.25 5.96
CA LEU A 169 -6.76 2.79 5.82
C LEU A 169 -6.11 2.96 7.20
N GLN A 170 -4.92 2.39 7.37
CA GLN A 170 -4.15 2.40 8.61
C GLN A 170 -3.00 3.41 8.59
N THR A 171 -2.31 3.59 7.47
CA THR A 171 -1.16 4.53 7.40
C THR A 171 -1.06 5.30 6.08
N ILE A 172 -0.43 6.48 6.18
CA ILE A 172 0.05 7.28 5.04
C ILE A 172 1.57 7.40 5.16
N GLY A 173 2.27 6.79 4.21
CA GLY A 173 3.71 6.58 4.21
C GLY A 173 4.53 7.85 4.04
N GLU A 174 5.84 7.70 4.26
CA GLU A 174 6.80 8.79 4.14
C GLU A 174 6.73 9.40 2.72
N ARG A 175 6.74 10.72 2.61
CA ARG A 175 6.67 11.43 1.31
C ARG A 175 5.52 11.01 0.39
N ALA A 176 4.46 10.39 0.91
CA ALA A 176 3.40 9.81 0.09
C ALA A 176 2.81 10.80 -0.92
N PHE A 177 2.71 12.07 -0.56
CA PHE A 177 2.19 13.16 -1.39
C PHE A 177 3.11 14.37 -1.38
N GLU A 178 4.40 14.21 -1.04
CA GLU A 178 5.34 15.33 -1.02
C GLU A 178 5.41 15.99 -2.41
N GLU A 179 5.36 17.33 -2.46
CA GLU A 179 5.41 18.12 -3.69
C GLU A 179 4.31 17.76 -4.72
N SER A 180 3.19 17.18 -4.27
CA SER A 180 2.04 16.89 -5.14
C SER A 180 1.02 18.04 -5.16
N ASN A 181 0.20 18.09 -6.21
CA ASN A 181 -0.85 19.11 -6.39
C ASN A 181 -2.21 18.68 -5.82
N ILE A 182 -2.23 18.05 -4.64
CA ILE A 182 -3.46 17.66 -3.94
C ILE A 182 -4.33 18.89 -3.61
N GLN A 183 -5.63 18.79 -3.91
CA GLN A 183 -6.62 19.85 -3.68
C GLN A 183 -7.48 19.59 -2.45
N SER A 184 -7.78 18.34 -2.15
CA SER A 184 -8.50 17.95 -0.94
C SER A 184 -8.22 16.50 -0.56
N ILE A 185 -8.35 16.20 0.72
CA ILE A 185 -8.36 14.84 1.24
C ILE A 185 -9.51 14.69 2.23
N LYS A 186 -10.29 13.63 2.07
CA LYS A 186 -11.37 13.28 2.99
C LYS A 186 -11.02 12.00 3.72
N PHE A 187 -10.79 12.10 5.02
CA PHE A 187 -10.61 10.97 5.91
C PHE A 187 -11.99 10.42 6.34
N ALA A 188 -12.06 9.11 6.57
CA ALA A 188 -13.20 8.50 7.26
C ALA A 188 -13.11 8.80 8.76
N SER A 189 -14.15 9.43 9.33
CA SER A 189 -14.16 9.87 10.74
C SER A 189 -14.01 8.73 11.77
N ASP A 190 -14.52 7.54 11.44
CA ASP A 190 -14.39 6.33 12.27
C ASP A 190 -13.40 5.31 11.67
N GLY A 191 -12.42 5.80 10.90
CA GLY A 191 -11.40 4.97 10.27
C GLY A 191 -10.32 4.46 11.22
N ASN A 192 -9.43 3.62 10.68
CA ASN A 192 -8.33 2.97 11.39
C ASN A 192 -6.98 3.69 11.19
N LEU A 193 -6.99 4.92 10.66
CA LEU A 193 -5.76 5.63 10.34
C LEU A 193 -5.01 5.95 11.63
N SER A 194 -3.86 5.32 11.82
CA SER A 194 -3.06 5.38 13.04
C SER A 194 -1.80 6.23 12.89
N ALA A 195 -1.28 6.37 11.67
CA ALA A 195 -0.05 7.11 11.40
C ALA A 195 -0.05 7.88 10.07
N ILE A 196 0.45 9.12 10.13
CA ILE A 196 0.95 9.88 8.98
C ILE A 196 2.46 10.02 9.19
N TYR A 197 3.25 9.52 8.24
CA TYR A 197 4.71 9.47 8.33
C TYR A 197 5.38 10.76 7.85
N ASP A 198 6.70 10.80 7.99
CA ASP A 198 7.53 11.97 7.71
C ASP A 198 7.30 12.49 6.29
N TYR A 199 7.24 13.82 6.15
CA TYR A 199 7.10 14.50 4.86
C TYR A 199 5.83 14.16 4.04
N ALA A 200 4.87 13.42 4.59
CA ALA A 200 3.75 12.85 3.83
C ALA A 200 3.00 13.85 2.93
N PHE A 201 2.80 15.10 3.38
CA PHE A 201 2.17 16.20 2.65
C PHE A 201 3.07 17.45 2.61
N GLN A 202 4.39 17.27 2.63
CA GLN A 202 5.32 18.40 2.53
C GLN A 202 5.16 19.10 1.17
N LYS A 203 5.18 20.44 1.14
CA LYS A 203 5.15 21.25 -0.10
C LYS A 203 3.92 21.02 -1.00
N THR A 204 2.79 20.61 -0.45
CA THR A 204 1.52 20.52 -1.17
C THR A 204 0.79 21.87 -1.15
N ASN A 205 0.68 22.55 -2.29
CA ASN A 205 0.30 23.98 -2.33
C ASN A 205 -1.04 24.29 -2.99
N ASP A 206 -1.73 23.29 -3.54
CA ASP A 206 -2.97 23.44 -4.33
C ASP A 206 -4.28 23.18 -3.53
N TRP A 207 -4.21 23.13 -2.19
CA TRP A 207 -5.36 22.87 -1.33
C TRP A 207 -6.51 23.86 -1.56
N LYS A 208 -7.71 23.34 -1.81
CA LYS A 208 -8.95 24.09 -1.94
C LYS A 208 -9.79 24.09 -0.66
N SER A 209 -9.62 23.07 0.17
CA SER A 209 -10.36 22.88 1.43
C SER A 209 -9.41 22.55 2.57
N GLY A 210 -9.90 22.72 3.80
CA GLY A 210 -9.19 22.25 4.98
C GLY A 210 -9.15 20.73 5.09
N VAL A 211 -8.48 20.28 6.14
CA VAL A 211 -8.33 18.86 6.51
C VAL A 211 -8.92 18.60 7.88
N ALA A 212 -9.78 17.58 7.96
CA ALA A 212 -10.25 16.99 9.21
C ALA A 212 -9.42 15.73 9.54
N ILE A 213 -8.59 15.81 10.56
CA ILE A 213 -7.74 14.71 11.04
C ILE A 213 -8.60 13.76 11.89
N PRO A 214 -8.68 12.46 11.53
CA PRO A 214 -9.58 11.52 12.20
C PRO A 214 -9.13 11.21 13.63
N ARG A 215 -10.09 10.91 14.51
CA ARG A 215 -9.85 10.62 15.94
C ARG A 215 -8.87 9.45 16.18
N SER A 216 -8.76 8.55 15.20
CA SER A 216 -7.91 7.35 15.24
C SER A 216 -6.42 7.67 15.17
N LEU A 217 -6.04 8.84 14.62
CA LEU A 217 -4.65 9.19 14.36
C LEU A 217 -3.91 9.39 15.69
N SER A 218 -2.85 8.60 15.90
CA SER A 218 -2.02 8.65 17.10
C SER A 218 -0.57 9.06 16.83
N SER A 219 -0.09 8.88 15.60
CA SER A 219 1.29 9.18 15.20
C SER A 219 1.35 10.22 14.10
N TRP A 220 2.21 11.22 14.27
CA TRP A 220 2.43 12.33 13.35
C TRP A 220 3.91 12.45 13.00
N GLY A 221 4.25 12.46 11.71
CA GLY A 221 5.62 12.50 11.22
C GLY A 221 6.25 13.90 11.21
N ARG A 222 7.58 13.95 11.21
CA ARG A 222 8.35 15.18 11.02
C ARG A 222 7.99 15.79 9.67
N TYR A 223 7.86 17.12 9.63
CA TYR A 223 7.54 17.84 8.40
C TYR A 223 6.24 17.40 7.69
N ALA A 224 5.31 16.68 8.35
CA ALA A 224 4.19 16.05 7.65
C ALA A 224 3.36 17.01 6.79
N PHE A 225 3.14 18.26 7.24
CA PHE A 225 2.48 19.32 6.46
C PHE A 225 3.41 20.53 6.19
N HIS A 226 4.73 20.36 6.33
CA HIS A 226 5.67 21.47 6.21
C HIS A 226 5.56 22.17 4.85
N ASN A 227 5.49 23.51 4.86
CA ASN A 227 5.38 24.35 3.67
C ASN A 227 4.21 23.95 2.76
N SER A 228 3.06 23.61 3.35
CA SER A 228 1.82 23.35 2.62
C SER A 228 0.85 24.52 2.76
N ASN A 229 0.03 24.76 1.74
CA ASN A 229 -0.98 25.83 1.75
C ASN A 229 -2.37 25.35 2.22
N VAL A 230 -2.41 24.44 3.20
CA VAL A 230 -3.69 23.96 3.77
C VAL A 230 -4.40 25.09 4.55
N PRO A 231 -5.66 25.45 4.19
CA PRO A 231 -6.32 26.64 4.76
C PRO A 231 -6.83 26.43 6.20
N SER A 232 -7.12 25.19 6.59
CA SER A 232 -7.50 24.81 7.96
C SER A 232 -7.14 23.37 8.28
N ILE A 233 -6.76 23.11 9.53
CA ILE A 233 -6.55 21.78 10.08
C ILE A 233 -7.44 21.66 11.32
N ILE A 234 -8.34 20.68 11.31
CA ILE A 234 -9.29 20.42 12.40
C ILE A 234 -9.01 19.00 12.90
N PHE A 235 -8.87 18.83 14.21
CA PHE A 235 -8.69 17.51 14.81
C PHE A 235 -10.01 17.01 15.38
N GLU A 236 -10.46 15.85 14.95
CA GLU A 236 -11.64 15.22 15.53
C GLU A 236 -11.41 14.81 16.99
N SER A 237 -12.48 14.89 17.79
CA SER A 237 -12.46 14.55 19.22
C SER A 237 -13.13 13.21 19.48
N PRO A 238 -12.57 12.35 20.36
CA PRO A 238 -11.32 12.53 21.10
C PRO A 238 -10.09 12.16 20.25
N SER A 239 -9.15 13.09 20.08
CA SER A 239 -7.91 12.82 19.36
C SER A 239 -6.96 11.95 20.20
N LYS A 240 -6.26 11.02 19.54
CA LYS A 240 -5.20 10.18 20.15
C LYS A 240 -3.79 10.76 20.00
N ILE A 241 -3.64 11.94 19.38
CA ILE A 241 -2.33 12.58 19.19
C ILE A 241 -1.84 13.13 20.54
N ASN A 242 -0.65 12.70 20.95
CA ASN A 242 -0.01 13.15 22.19
C ASN A 242 1.11 14.17 21.97
N THR A 243 1.80 14.13 20.82
CA THR A 243 2.95 15.00 20.53
C THR A 243 3.00 15.36 19.06
N PHE A 244 3.62 16.50 18.75
CA PHE A 244 3.93 16.91 17.38
C PHE A 244 5.44 17.11 17.22
N PRO A 245 6.07 16.42 16.25
CA PRO A 245 7.50 16.53 16.04
C PRO A 245 7.91 17.82 15.30
N THR A 246 9.22 18.03 15.25
CA THR A 246 9.93 19.05 14.47
C THR A 246 9.23 19.41 13.16
N TYR A 247 8.93 20.71 13.01
CA TYR A 247 8.37 21.33 11.80
C TYR A 247 7.03 20.76 11.29
N SER A 248 6.22 20.16 12.17
CA SER A 248 4.89 19.63 11.81
C SER A 248 3.98 20.67 11.15
N PHE A 249 4.02 21.92 11.63
CA PHE A 249 3.20 23.04 11.17
C PHE A 249 4.05 24.26 10.81
N ALA A 250 5.24 24.04 10.26
CA ALA A 250 6.09 25.15 9.82
C ALA A 250 5.75 25.57 8.39
N TYR A 251 5.85 26.87 8.11
CA TYR A 251 5.60 27.49 6.81
C TYR A 251 4.18 27.31 6.25
N LEU A 252 3.16 27.19 7.10
CA LEU A 252 1.75 27.14 6.66
C LEU A 252 1.24 28.56 6.36
N GLN A 253 1.49 29.06 5.15
CA GLN A 253 1.27 30.47 4.80
C GLN A 253 -0.21 30.86 4.70
N THR A 254 -1.12 29.91 4.50
CA THR A 254 -2.57 30.17 4.35
C THR A 254 -3.38 29.87 5.62
N LEU A 255 -2.78 29.18 6.61
CA LEU A 255 -3.46 28.77 7.83
C LEU A 255 -3.72 29.98 8.73
N THR A 256 -4.99 30.25 9.05
CA THR A 256 -5.38 31.43 9.88
C THR A 256 -5.71 31.10 11.33
N TYR A 257 -6.08 29.85 11.59
CA TYR A 257 -6.47 29.34 12.91
C TYR A 257 -5.89 27.95 13.12
N LEU A 258 -5.35 27.69 14.31
CA LEU A 258 -4.91 26.37 14.74
C LEU A 258 -5.30 26.14 16.20
N GLU A 259 -6.01 25.04 16.47
CA GLU A 259 -6.29 24.55 17.81
C GLU A 259 -5.72 23.14 17.94
N LEU A 260 -4.77 22.95 18.86
CA LEU A 260 -4.18 21.65 19.11
C LEU A 260 -5.11 20.80 20.01
N PRO A 261 -5.18 19.46 19.80
CA PRO A 261 -6.04 18.61 20.59
C PRO A 261 -5.75 18.64 22.10
N LYS A 262 -6.80 18.48 22.92
CA LYS A 262 -6.70 18.46 24.39
C LYS A 262 -5.71 17.44 24.97
N GLY A 263 -5.40 16.37 24.25
CA GLY A 263 -4.49 15.30 24.70
C GLY A 263 -3.01 15.55 24.41
N VAL A 264 -2.65 16.66 23.75
CA VAL A 264 -1.25 16.94 23.38
C VAL A 264 -0.46 17.40 24.61
N ALA A 265 0.58 16.66 24.97
CA ALA A 265 1.42 16.93 26.12
C ALA A 265 2.60 17.85 25.81
N GLY A 266 2.98 17.99 24.54
CA GLY A 266 4.04 18.88 24.12
C GLY A 266 4.51 18.67 22.69
N PHE A 267 5.71 19.19 22.39
CA PHE A 267 6.40 19.07 21.11
C PHE A 267 7.63 18.17 21.25
N SER A 268 8.06 17.53 20.17
CA SER A 268 9.23 16.66 20.15
C SER A 268 10.22 17.01 19.05
N GLY A 269 11.49 16.62 19.25
CA GLY A 269 12.59 16.91 18.34
C GLY A 269 13.27 18.26 18.60
N SER A 270 14.23 18.61 17.75
CA SER A 270 15.12 19.77 17.92
C SER A 270 14.71 21.04 17.16
N GLY A 271 13.68 20.97 16.30
CA GLY A 271 13.22 22.11 15.51
C GLY A 271 11.89 22.67 16.01
N GLN A 272 11.53 23.86 15.53
CA GLN A 272 10.28 24.52 15.90
C GLN A 272 9.08 23.80 15.27
N THR A 273 8.15 23.30 16.08
CA THR A 273 6.96 22.59 15.58
C THR A 273 6.01 23.51 14.81
N ILE A 274 5.85 24.74 15.29
CA ILE A 274 5.01 25.79 14.69
C ILE A 274 5.91 27.00 14.47
N SER A 275 6.18 27.35 13.21
CA SER A 275 7.02 28.50 12.87
C SER A 275 6.72 29.02 11.45
N TYR A 276 7.00 30.31 11.22
CA TYR A 276 6.87 30.94 9.90
C TYR A 276 5.48 30.83 9.24
N CYS A 277 4.39 30.81 10.02
CA CYS A 277 3.01 30.84 9.52
C CYS A 277 2.50 32.29 9.46
N SER A 278 2.76 33.01 8.37
CA SER A 278 2.50 34.46 8.28
C SER A 278 1.03 34.87 8.40
N SER A 279 0.08 33.99 8.04
CA SER A 279 -1.36 34.25 8.13
C SER A 279 -2.01 33.80 9.46
N LEU A 280 -1.27 33.14 10.35
CA LEU A 280 -1.83 32.56 11.57
C LEU A 280 -2.22 33.67 12.56
N LYS A 281 -3.51 33.85 12.78
CA LYS A 281 -4.06 34.88 13.69
C LYS A 281 -4.35 34.33 15.08
N THR A 282 -4.66 33.05 15.19
CA THR A 282 -5.06 32.44 16.46
C THR A 282 -4.44 31.05 16.58
N LEU A 283 -3.72 30.85 17.68
CA LEU A 283 -3.19 29.56 18.10
C LEU A 283 -3.75 29.22 19.48
N LYS A 284 -4.50 28.14 19.59
CA LYS A 284 -4.96 27.58 20.87
C LYS A 284 -4.13 26.36 21.23
N LEU A 285 -3.42 26.46 22.34
CA LEU A 285 -2.70 25.35 22.95
C LEU A 285 -3.60 24.69 24.00
N PRO A 286 -3.53 23.36 24.18
CA PRO A 286 -4.28 22.67 25.22
C PRO A 286 -3.66 22.94 26.58
N ASN A 287 -4.52 22.88 27.60
CA ASN A 287 -4.12 23.11 29.00
C ASN A 287 -3.23 21.99 29.57
N THR A 288 -2.92 20.95 28.78
CA THR A 288 -2.05 19.82 29.13
C THR A 288 -0.57 20.07 28.89
N PHE A 289 -0.18 21.21 28.31
CA PHE A 289 1.23 21.58 28.13
C PHE A 289 1.90 21.68 29.51
N SER A 290 2.74 20.69 29.82
CA SER A 290 3.51 20.66 31.06
C SER A 290 4.95 21.08 30.73
N LEU A 291 5.38 22.23 31.26
CA LEU A 291 6.78 22.66 31.16
C LEU A 291 7.59 21.81 32.14
N VAL A 292 8.42 20.88 31.63
CA VAL A 292 9.40 20.19 32.47
C VAL A 292 10.50 21.20 32.80
N ILE A 293 10.52 21.70 34.04
CA ILE A 293 11.63 22.48 34.56
C ILE A 293 12.79 21.51 34.79
N GLN A 294 13.85 21.59 33.98
CA GLN A 294 15.12 20.96 34.31
C GLN A 294 15.82 21.88 35.32
N VAL A 295 15.82 21.46 36.58
CA VAL A 295 16.60 22.07 37.67
C VAL A 295 18.01 21.50 37.70
#